data_AF-A0AAW7I545-F1
#
_entry.id   AF-A0AAW7I545-F1
#
_cell.length_a   1.000
_cell.length_b   1.000
_cell.length_c   1.000
_cell.angle_alpha   90.00
_cell.angle_beta   90.00
_cell.angle_gamma   90.00
#
_symmetry.space_group_name_H-M   'P 1'
#
loop_
_entity.id
_entity.type
_entity.pdbx_description
1 polymer ?
#
loop_
_entity_poly.entity_id
_entity_poly.type
_entity_poly.pdbx_seq_one_letter_code
_entity_poly.pdbx_strand_id
1 'polypeptide(L)'
;MNEITIIGLGAGDLDQLPLGIYKKLTQTEQCFVRTIDHPVIGDLKREGIIFTAFDEIYEKHDQFEAVYEEIAETLLQEASSRSVLYAVPGHPMVAEKTVQLLLEKGPSLGIAIKLEGGQSFLDPLFQAVQIDPIEGFQLLDGTDLSPDDLHITQHMIIGQVYDAFSASNVKLTLMEKLPDDYEVYIVTAAGSSQEKVTKCALFELDRQMELSNLTSVYVPPVREEALRYREFSKLRQVIAELRGPGGCPWDKKQTHESLKKYLIEEAYELIDSIDEEDDEGMVGELGDVLLQVMLHSQIGEDEGMFTVDDVIEGITAKMIRRHPHVFGDVEVNGEEDVLVNWQKIKEDEKGSETKASISILDGIEKSLPNLIRAEEYQKRAAKVGFDWDEVSEAWKKVIEEVQELEEEIFSPNRDVERIKSELGDLFFALVNISRYYDIQAEEAVYKANQKFHQRFTYIEESIQRADKKFEDYTLEELDSYWNEAKAKGL
;
A
#
# COMPACT_ATOMS: atom_id res chain seq x y z
N MET A 1 38.83 33.95 -0.69
CA MET A 1 37.63 33.20 -0.32
C MET A 1 37.93 31.78 -0.70
N ASN A 2 37.85 30.86 0.27
CA ASN A 2 38.17 29.45 0.04
C ASN A 2 37.05 28.84 -0.80
N GLU A 3 37.40 28.12 -1.85
CA GLU A 3 36.44 27.69 -2.87
C GLU A 3 36.79 26.31 -3.41
N ILE A 4 35.77 25.47 -3.55
CA ILE A 4 35.82 24.22 -4.31
C ILE A 4 34.98 24.42 -5.56
N THR A 5 35.63 24.39 -6.73
CA THR A 5 34.94 24.26 -8.01
C THR A 5 34.84 22.78 -8.36
N ILE A 6 33.63 22.31 -8.58
CA ILE A 6 33.33 20.94 -8.98
C ILE A 6 32.90 20.94 -10.44
N ILE A 7 33.56 20.12 -11.26
CA ILE A 7 33.29 19.98 -12.69
C ILE A 7 32.89 18.56 -13.04
N GLY A 8 31.92 18.43 -13.95
CA GLY A 8 31.53 17.13 -14.51
C GLY A 8 32.33 16.81 -15.76
N LEU A 9 32.92 15.61 -15.80
CA LEU A 9 33.67 15.12 -16.96
C LEU A 9 32.79 14.54 -18.06
N GLY A 10 31.48 14.34 -17.81
CA GLY A 10 30.61 13.58 -18.70
C GLY A 10 30.81 12.06 -18.55
N ALA A 11 30.15 11.25 -19.36
CA ALA A 11 30.31 9.79 -19.36
C ALA A 11 31.29 9.28 -20.43
N GLY A 12 31.74 10.17 -21.31
CA GLY A 12 32.43 9.84 -22.55
C GLY A 12 33.91 10.19 -22.60
N ASP A 13 34.43 10.13 -23.81
CA ASP A 13 35.79 10.55 -24.16
C ASP A 13 35.90 12.07 -24.35
N LEU A 14 37.07 12.53 -24.80
CA LEU A 14 37.38 13.96 -24.95
C LEU A 14 36.41 14.69 -25.88
N ASP A 15 35.86 14.03 -26.89
CA ASP A 15 34.95 14.65 -27.87
C ASP A 15 33.59 15.02 -27.24
N GLN A 16 33.22 14.38 -26.14
CA GLN A 16 31.99 14.65 -25.39
C GLN A 16 32.20 15.65 -24.26
N LEU A 17 33.45 16.00 -23.93
CA LEU A 17 33.75 16.96 -22.88
C LEU A 17 33.33 18.37 -23.34
N PRO A 18 32.44 19.07 -22.61
CA PRO A 18 32.03 20.41 -23.00
C PRO A 18 33.23 21.34 -23.12
N LEU A 19 33.33 22.07 -24.23
CA LEU A 19 34.49 22.93 -24.55
C LEU A 19 34.83 23.94 -23.42
N GLY A 20 33.82 24.41 -22.69
CA GLY A 20 34.02 25.27 -21.52
C GLY A 20 34.79 24.58 -20.38
N ILE A 21 34.47 23.31 -20.10
CA ILE A 21 35.13 22.50 -19.07
C ILE A 21 36.54 22.12 -19.52
N TYR A 22 36.71 21.70 -20.77
CA TYR A 22 38.03 21.43 -21.36
C TYR A 22 38.99 22.62 -21.22
N LYS A 23 38.54 23.83 -21.57
CA LYS A 23 39.34 25.06 -21.44
C LYS A 23 39.74 25.35 -19.99
N LYS A 24 38.88 25.01 -19.04
CA LYS A 24 39.14 25.25 -17.61
C LYS A 24 40.14 24.24 -17.03
N LEU A 25 39.99 22.97 -17.41
CA LEU A 25 40.91 21.89 -17.06
C LEU A 25 42.32 22.18 -17.56
N THR A 26 42.47 22.57 -18.83
CA THR A 26 43.77 22.88 -19.46
C THR A 26 44.45 24.15 -18.92
N GLN A 27 43.72 25.01 -18.20
CA GLN A 27 44.25 26.20 -17.53
C GLN A 27 44.68 25.95 -16.08
N THR A 28 44.47 24.74 -15.56
CA THR A 28 44.74 24.38 -14.17
C THR A 28 45.93 23.42 -14.10
N GLU A 29 46.85 23.66 -13.16
CA GLU A 29 48.03 22.79 -12.99
C GLU A 29 47.71 21.48 -12.24
N GLN A 30 46.73 21.51 -11.32
CA GLN A 30 46.34 20.36 -10.50
C GLN A 30 44.81 20.25 -10.37
N CYS A 31 44.27 19.06 -10.60
CA CYS A 31 42.86 18.74 -10.44
C CYS A 31 42.69 17.48 -9.57
N PHE A 32 41.80 17.53 -8.59
CA PHE A 32 41.37 16.33 -7.89
C PHE A 32 40.34 15.59 -8.74
N VAL A 33 40.36 14.26 -8.77
CA VAL A 33 39.37 13.43 -9.46
C VAL A 33 38.86 12.35 -8.54
N ARG A 34 37.58 11.99 -8.63
CA ARG A 34 37.03 10.89 -7.83
C ARG A 34 37.76 9.57 -8.09
N THR A 35 38.00 9.27 -9.36
CA THR A 35 38.67 8.07 -9.81
C THR A 35 39.53 8.40 -11.02
N ILE A 36 40.62 7.66 -11.19
CA ILE A 36 41.43 7.71 -12.41
C ILE A 36 40.82 6.90 -13.55
N ASP A 37 39.88 6.01 -13.25
CA ASP A 37 39.20 5.15 -14.21
C ASP A 37 38.06 5.92 -14.90
N HIS A 38 38.45 6.81 -15.81
CA HIS A 38 37.51 7.55 -16.65
C HIS A 38 38.12 7.77 -18.04
N PRO A 39 37.36 7.57 -19.14
CA PRO A 39 37.89 7.62 -20.51
C PRO A 39 38.69 8.90 -20.83
N VAL A 40 38.17 10.07 -20.44
CA VAL A 40 38.80 11.37 -20.74
C VAL A 40 40.13 11.65 -20.00
N ILE A 41 40.37 11.00 -18.86
CA ILE A 41 41.52 11.33 -18.00
C ILE A 41 42.84 11.01 -18.71
N GLY A 42 42.89 9.93 -19.49
CA GLY A 42 44.08 9.54 -20.23
C GLY A 42 44.51 10.56 -21.30
N ASP A 43 43.56 11.20 -21.98
CA ASP A 43 43.83 12.27 -22.94
C ASP A 43 44.30 13.54 -22.23
N LEU A 44 43.61 13.95 -21.17
CA LEU A 44 43.94 15.16 -20.41
C LEU A 44 45.31 15.10 -19.72
N LYS A 45 45.75 13.90 -19.29
CA LYS A 45 47.12 13.69 -18.80
C LYS A 45 48.17 13.92 -19.89
N ARG A 46 47.90 13.51 -21.13
CA ARG A 46 48.81 13.74 -22.27
C ARG A 46 48.95 15.23 -22.60
N GLU A 47 47.95 16.03 -22.25
CA GLU A 47 47.98 17.49 -22.38
C GLU A 47 48.66 18.22 -21.21
N GLY A 48 49.14 17.47 -20.20
CA GLY A 48 49.97 18.00 -19.11
C GLY A 48 49.23 18.31 -17.81
N ILE A 49 47.95 17.93 -17.69
CA ILE A 49 47.18 18.13 -16.46
C ILE A 49 47.60 17.07 -15.42
N ILE A 50 47.85 17.51 -14.18
CA ILE A 50 48.17 16.62 -13.06
C ILE A 50 46.89 16.29 -12.29
N PHE A 51 46.56 15.01 -12.21
CA PHE A 51 45.41 14.53 -11.44
C PHE A 51 45.83 13.91 -10.12
N THR A 52 45.13 14.27 -9.05
CA THR A 52 45.18 13.59 -7.76
C THR A 52 43.87 12.82 -7.59
N ALA A 53 43.95 11.49 -7.62
CA ALA A 53 42.77 10.62 -7.58
C ALA A 53 42.56 10.02 -6.19
N PHE A 54 41.33 9.58 -5.90
CA PHE A 54 40.94 9.00 -4.63
C PHE A 54 40.72 7.48 -4.68
N ASP A 55 41.20 6.79 -5.71
CA ASP A 55 41.04 5.34 -5.88
C ASP A 55 41.57 4.53 -4.66
N GLU A 56 42.63 5.01 -4.00
CA GLU A 56 43.18 4.37 -2.79
C GLU A 56 42.21 4.39 -1.59
N ILE A 57 41.27 5.34 -1.55
CA ILE A 57 40.24 5.41 -0.49
C ILE A 57 39.20 4.31 -0.68
N TYR A 58 38.90 3.93 -1.93
CA TYR A 58 38.01 2.81 -2.23
C TYR A 58 38.58 1.46 -1.78
N GLU A 59 39.90 1.30 -1.77
CA GLU A 59 40.55 0.08 -1.25
C GLU A 59 40.59 0.02 0.29
N LYS A 60 40.38 1.16 0.96
CA LYS A 60 40.51 1.31 2.42
C LYS A 60 39.21 0.99 3.17
N HIS A 61 38.06 1.15 2.52
CA HIS A 61 36.74 1.02 3.14
C HIS A 61 35.92 -0.08 2.50
N ASP A 62 35.18 -0.82 3.33
CA ASP A 62 34.27 -1.87 2.87
C ASP A 62 32.89 -1.32 2.42
N GLN A 63 32.62 -0.02 2.66
CA GLN A 63 31.35 0.63 2.34
C GLN A 63 31.55 1.95 1.60
N PHE A 64 30.76 2.17 0.54
CA PHE A 64 30.84 3.37 -0.30
C PHE A 64 30.55 4.67 0.47
N GLU A 65 29.66 4.64 1.47
CA GLU A 65 29.32 5.84 2.24
C GLU A 65 30.55 6.43 2.96
N ALA A 66 31.33 5.59 3.64
CA ALA A 66 32.57 6.00 4.30
C ALA A 66 33.62 6.52 3.31
N VAL A 67 33.67 5.97 2.10
CA VAL A 67 34.53 6.47 1.01
C VAL A 67 34.15 7.91 0.66
N TYR A 68 32.87 8.17 0.43
CA TYR A 68 32.40 9.51 0.04
C TYR A 68 32.60 10.55 1.14
N GLU A 69 32.45 10.16 2.41
CA GLU A 69 32.76 11.03 3.55
C GLU A 69 34.24 11.41 3.62
N GLU A 70 35.15 10.44 3.51
CA GLU A 70 36.59 10.71 3.57
C GLU A 70 37.07 11.59 2.40
N ILE A 71 36.53 11.36 1.19
CA ILE A 71 36.82 12.21 0.03
C ILE A 71 36.37 13.65 0.29
N ALA A 72 35.14 13.84 0.78
CA ALA A 72 34.58 15.16 1.05
C ALA A 72 35.39 15.90 2.12
N GLU A 73 35.77 15.22 3.21
CA GLU A 73 36.60 15.81 4.28
C GLU A 73 37.98 16.22 3.77
N THR A 74 38.62 15.37 2.96
CA THR A 74 39.93 15.67 2.37
C THR A 74 39.87 16.91 1.48
N LEU A 75 38.83 17.02 0.63
CA LEU A 75 38.64 18.17 -0.25
C LEU A 75 38.35 19.46 0.53
N LEU A 76 37.55 19.39 1.60
CA LEU A 76 37.28 20.54 2.49
C LEU A 76 38.54 20.99 3.23
N GLN A 77 39.37 20.04 3.67
CA GLN A 77 40.65 20.33 4.32
C GLN A 77 41.61 21.04 3.35
N GLU A 78 41.76 20.54 2.12
CA GLU A 78 42.57 21.19 1.09
C GLU A 78 42.05 22.61 0.77
N ALA A 79 40.73 22.75 0.65
CA ALA A 79 40.07 24.01 0.35
C ALA A 79 40.26 25.07 1.44
N SER A 80 40.58 24.67 2.68
CA SER A 80 40.90 25.61 3.76
C SER A 80 42.17 26.45 3.47
N SER A 81 43.06 25.93 2.63
CA SER A 81 44.37 26.52 2.34
C SER A 81 44.50 27.12 0.93
N ARG A 82 43.74 26.60 -0.04
CA ARG A 82 43.80 27.00 -1.46
C ARG A 82 42.47 26.76 -2.17
N SER A 83 42.30 27.31 -3.36
CA SER A 83 41.18 26.94 -4.23
C SER A 83 41.40 25.52 -4.78
N VAL A 84 40.34 24.72 -4.79
CA VAL A 84 40.35 23.32 -5.22
C VAL A 84 39.49 23.17 -6.47
N LEU A 85 40.03 22.49 -7.49
CA LEU A 85 39.27 21.98 -8.62
C LEU A 85 39.06 20.48 -8.42
N TYR A 86 37.81 20.05 -8.35
CA TYR A 86 37.42 18.66 -8.19
C TYR A 86 36.59 18.21 -9.40
N ALA A 87 36.99 17.13 -10.04
CA ALA A 87 36.33 16.58 -11.21
C ALA A 87 35.67 15.24 -10.87
N VAL A 88 34.40 15.11 -11.25
CA VAL A 88 33.63 13.88 -11.06
C VAL A 88 33.19 13.33 -12.42
N PRO A 89 33.05 11.99 -12.55
CA PRO A 89 32.39 11.39 -13.69
C PRO A 89 30.97 11.95 -13.88
N GLY A 90 30.50 12.03 -15.13
CA GLY A 90 29.15 12.45 -15.44
C GLY A 90 28.84 13.92 -15.08
N HIS A 91 27.67 14.13 -14.49
CA HIS A 91 27.19 15.44 -14.06
C HIS A 91 27.33 15.58 -12.53
N PRO A 92 27.86 16.69 -11.98
CA PRO A 92 28.13 16.83 -10.53
C PRO A 92 26.95 16.69 -9.58
N MET A 93 25.72 16.61 -10.10
CA MET A 93 24.49 16.56 -9.32
C MET A 93 23.71 15.27 -9.53
N VAL A 94 24.19 14.36 -10.39
CA VAL A 94 23.47 13.13 -10.74
C VAL A 94 24.22 11.96 -10.14
N ALA A 95 23.66 11.31 -9.12
CA ALA A 95 24.25 10.17 -8.42
C ALA A 95 25.68 10.41 -7.87
N GLU A 96 25.95 11.63 -7.38
CA GLU A 96 27.26 12.03 -6.85
C GLU A 96 27.20 12.41 -5.35
N LYS A 97 27.30 11.42 -4.46
CA LYS A 97 27.18 11.61 -3.00
C LYS A 97 28.25 12.54 -2.42
N THR A 98 29.51 12.45 -2.88
CA THR A 98 30.59 13.36 -2.45
C THR A 98 30.21 14.82 -2.69
N VAL A 99 29.56 15.14 -3.81
CA VAL A 99 29.17 16.51 -4.13
C VAL A 99 28.06 17.00 -3.19
N GLN A 100 27.10 16.14 -2.84
CA GLN A 100 26.07 16.46 -1.84
C GLN A 100 26.69 16.78 -0.48
N LEU A 101 27.63 15.96 -0.01
CA LEU A 101 28.33 16.19 1.26
C LEU A 101 29.12 17.51 1.26
N LEU A 102 29.76 17.87 0.14
CA LEU A 102 30.46 19.13 -0.01
C LEU A 102 29.50 20.32 0.03
N LEU A 103 28.35 20.24 -0.64
CA LEU A 103 27.31 21.28 -0.61
C LEU A 103 26.72 21.47 0.79
N GLU A 104 26.56 20.38 1.54
CA GLU A 104 26.06 20.41 2.91
C GLU A 104 27.09 20.99 3.90
N LYS A 105 28.31 20.43 3.92
CA LYS A 105 29.32 20.77 4.93
C LYS A 105 30.10 22.06 4.59
N GLY A 106 30.35 22.33 3.32
CA GLY A 106 31.19 23.44 2.84
C GLY A 106 30.79 24.82 3.35
N PRO A 107 29.51 25.23 3.24
CA PRO A 107 29.04 26.54 3.70
C PRO A 107 29.28 26.78 5.20
N SER A 108 29.12 25.75 6.03
CA SER A 108 29.36 25.84 7.48
C SER A 108 30.83 26.13 7.84
N LEU A 109 31.75 25.74 6.95
CA LEU A 109 33.20 25.95 7.05
C LEU A 109 33.67 27.21 6.33
N GLY A 110 32.76 28.02 5.77
CA GLY A 110 33.10 29.23 5.01
C GLY A 110 33.76 28.95 3.65
N ILE A 111 33.57 27.74 3.11
CA ILE A 111 34.07 27.32 1.80
C ILE A 111 32.92 27.44 0.79
N ALA A 112 33.14 28.21 -0.27
CA ALA A 112 32.16 28.32 -1.36
C ALA A 112 32.24 27.07 -2.26
N ILE A 113 31.10 26.44 -2.54
CA ILE A 113 31.00 25.34 -3.48
C ILE A 113 30.42 25.86 -4.78
N LYS A 114 31.15 25.70 -5.89
CA LYS A 114 30.70 26.05 -7.24
C LYS A 114 30.58 24.80 -8.09
N LEU A 115 29.45 24.63 -8.74
CA LEU A 115 29.20 23.54 -9.68
C LEU A 115 29.29 24.09 -11.09
N GLU A 116 30.04 23.43 -11.97
CA GLU A 116 30.20 23.85 -13.36
C GLU A 116 30.12 22.69 -14.35
N GLY A 117 29.19 22.82 -15.30
CA GLY A 117 29.01 21.90 -16.42
C GLY A 117 28.83 20.44 -16.01
N GLY A 118 29.22 19.55 -16.93
CA GLY A 118 28.93 18.13 -16.86
C GLY A 118 27.76 17.74 -17.75
N GLN A 119 27.92 16.62 -18.44
CA GLN A 119 26.83 15.98 -19.16
C GLN A 119 26.39 14.77 -18.35
N SER A 120 25.09 14.63 -18.11
CA SER A 120 24.57 13.43 -17.48
C SER A 120 24.64 12.26 -18.45
N PHE A 121 24.66 11.03 -17.92
CA PHE A 121 24.56 9.81 -18.73
C PHE A 121 23.17 9.62 -19.36
N LEU A 122 22.19 10.44 -18.99
CA LEU A 122 20.80 10.32 -19.44
C LEU A 122 20.63 10.48 -20.96
N ASP A 123 21.16 11.54 -21.58
CA ASP A 123 20.99 11.72 -23.04
C ASP A 123 21.61 10.57 -23.84
N PRO A 124 22.85 10.13 -23.54
CA PRO A 124 23.40 8.92 -24.15
C PRO A 124 22.57 7.67 -23.88
N LEU A 125 22.05 7.49 -22.66
CA LEU A 125 21.25 6.33 -22.31
C LEU A 125 19.95 6.31 -23.13
N PHE A 126 19.24 7.44 -23.23
CA PHE A 126 18.05 7.55 -24.08
C PHE A 126 18.33 7.18 -25.54
N GLN A 127 19.49 7.57 -26.06
CA GLN A 127 19.93 7.19 -27.40
C GLN A 127 20.24 5.69 -27.52
N ALA A 128 20.96 5.13 -26.54
CA ALA A 128 21.32 3.71 -26.47
C ALA A 128 20.09 2.80 -26.48
N VAL A 129 19.05 3.15 -25.71
CA VAL A 129 17.81 2.35 -25.64
C VAL A 129 16.70 2.83 -26.58
N GLN A 130 16.97 3.88 -27.37
CA GLN A 130 16.08 4.45 -28.39
C GLN A 130 14.69 4.84 -27.90
N ILE A 131 14.64 5.61 -26.81
CA ILE A 131 13.37 6.06 -26.21
C ILE A 131 13.21 7.58 -26.28
N ASP A 132 11.95 8.03 -26.22
CA ASP A 132 11.60 9.43 -26.08
C ASP A 132 11.22 9.71 -24.61
N PRO A 133 12.01 10.50 -23.86
CA PRO A 133 11.73 10.78 -22.46
C PRO A 133 10.42 11.56 -22.24
N ILE A 134 9.81 12.13 -23.29
CA ILE A 134 8.50 12.79 -23.19
C ILE A 134 7.36 11.81 -22.88
N GLU A 135 7.55 10.52 -23.15
CA GLU A 135 6.59 9.46 -22.77
C GLU A 135 6.50 9.30 -21.23
N GLY A 136 7.42 9.92 -20.49
CA GLY A 136 7.55 9.85 -19.05
C GLY A 136 8.64 8.86 -18.66
N PHE A 137 9.56 9.30 -17.79
CA PHE A 137 10.61 8.45 -17.26
C PHE A 137 10.89 8.73 -15.79
N GLN A 138 11.46 7.74 -15.12
CA GLN A 138 11.95 7.76 -13.75
C GLN A 138 13.45 7.53 -13.75
N LEU A 139 14.16 8.30 -12.92
CA LEU A 139 15.54 8.03 -12.56
C LEU A 139 15.55 7.60 -11.09
N LEU A 140 15.90 6.34 -10.85
CA LEU A 140 15.83 5.69 -9.55
C LEU A 140 17.22 5.25 -9.07
N ASP A 141 17.40 5.16 -7.76
CA ASP A 141 18.63 4.71 -7.12
C ASP A 141 18.55 3.21 -6.84
N GLY A 142 19.41 2.40 -7.46
CA GLY A 142 19.44 0.95 -7.25
C GLY A 142 19.90 0.53 -5.85
N THR A 143 20.47 1.43 -5.05
CA THR A 143 20.90 1.16 -3.68
C THR A 143 19.80 1.39 -2.64
N ASP A 144 18.78 2.17 -2.99
CA ASP A 144 17.66 2.57 -2.13
C ASP A 144 16.35 2.52 -2.92
N LEU A 145 16.06 1.35 -3.51
CA LEU A 145 14.90 1.14 -4.38
C LEU A 145 13.76 0.48 -3.60
N SER A 146 12.62 1.15 -3.50
CA SER A 146 11.39 0.58 -2.94
C SER A 146 10.41 0.18 -4.05
N PRO A 147 9.58 -0.86 -3.84
CA PRO A 147 8.47 -1.19 -4.75
C PRO A 147 7.50 -0.01 -4.97
N ASP A 148 7.30 0.82 -3.95
CA ASP A 148 6.38 1.97 -4.00
C ASP A 148 6.87 3.07 -4.96
N ASP A 149 8.19 3.14 -5.22
CA ASP A 149 8.79 4.10 -6.15
C ASP A 149 8.53 3.73 -7.61
N LEU A 150 8.13 2.47 -7.89
CA LEU A 150 8.04 1.93 -9.24
C LEU A 150 6.72 2.32 -9.93
N HIS A 151 6.78 3.26 -10.87
CA HIS A 151 5.71 3.51 -11.84
C HIS A 151 5.94 2.70 -13.13
N ILE A 152 5.42 1.48 -13.18
CA ILE A 152 5.66 0.52 -14.26
C ILE A 152 5.17 0.98 -15.65
N THR A 153 4.36 2.03 -15.74
CA THR A 153 3.86 2.60 -17.00
C THR A 153 4.80 3.61 -17.64
N GLN A 154 5.89 3.98 -16.96
CA GLN A 154 6.91 4.91 -17.45
C GLN A 154 8.23 4.17 -17.72
N HIS A 155 9.11 4.80 -18.50
CA HIS A 155 10.49 4.33 -18.63
C HIS A 155 11.19 4.38 -17.26
N MET A 156 11.82 3.30 -16.81
CA MET A 156 12.61 3.31 -15.57
C MET A 156 14.09 3.20 -15.89
N ILE A 157 14.88 4.12 -15.37
CA ILE A 157 16.34 4.10 -15.41
C ILE A 157 16.82 3.97 -13.98
N ILE A 158 17.42 2.84 -13.66
CA ILE A 158 17.93 2.53 -12.32
C ILE A 158 19.45 2.65 -12.39
N GLY A 159 19.97 3.69 -11.75
CA GLY A 159 21.41 3.92 -11.62
C GLY A 159 22.00 3.17 -10.43
N GLN A 160 23.31 3.30 -10.23
CA GLN A 160 24.01 2.74 -9.06
C GLN A 160 23.90 1.21 -8.92
N VAL A 161 23.82 0.49 -10.05
CA VAL A 161 23.81 -0.98 -10.09
C VAL A 161 25.22 -1.47 -10.37
N TYR A 162 26.04 -1.53 -9.32
CA TYR A 162 27.49 -1.68 -9.41
C TYR A 162 27.96 -3.12 -9.61
N ASP A 163 27.19 -4.08 -9.10
CA ASP A 163 27.59 -5.47 -8.95
C ASP A 163 26.37 -6.42 -8.95
N ALA A 164 26.65 -7.72 -8.81
CA ALA A 164 25.61 -8.74 -8.75
C ALA A 164 24.69 -8.60 -7.51
N PHE A 165 25.17 -8.03 -6.40
CA PHE A 165 24.38 -7.90 -5.17
C PHE A 165 23.34 -6.79 -5.30
N SER A 166 23.77 -5.59 -5.68
CA SER A 166 22.89 -4.46 -6.01
C SER A 166 21.92 -4.82 -7.13
N ALA A 167 22.38 -5.52 -8.18
CA ALA A 167 21.51 -6.03 -9.23
C ALA A 167 20.47 -7.05 -8.73
N SER A 168 20.83 -7.89 -7.75
CA SER A 168 19.88 -8.83 -7.13
C SER A 168 18.81 -8.11 -6.33
N ASN A 169 19.15 -7.04 -5.60
CA ASN A 169 18.15 -6.23 -4.89
C ASN A 169 17.18 -5.57 -5.88
N VAL A 170 17.72 -4.89 -6.90
CA VAL A 170 16.91 -4.29 -7.98
C VAL A 170 15.99 -5.33 -8.64
N LYS A 171 16.53 -6.51 -8.95
CA LYS A 171 15.75 -7.63 -9.51
C LYS A 171 14.57 -8.01 -8.62
N LEU A 172 14.82 -8.25 -7.33
CA LEU A 172 13.78 -8.68 -6.39
C LEU A 172 12.70 -7.60 -6.23
N THR A 173 13.10 -6.33 -6.11
CA THR A 173 12.17 -5.20 -6.01
C THR A 173 11.30 -5.07 -7.27
N LEU A 174 11.89 -5.21 -8.46
CA LEU A 174 11.14 -5.19 -9.71
C LEU A 174 10.15 -6.38 -9.83
N MET A 175 10.53 -7.56 -9.34
CA MET A 175 9.70 -8.78 -9.37
C MET A 175 8.44 -8.69 -8.51
N GLU A 176 8.35 -7.72 -7.60
CA GLU A 176 7.11 -7.48 -6.85
C GLU A 176 5.99 -6.94 -7.74
N LYS A 177 6.34 -6.20 -8.81
CA LYS A 177 5.38 -5.61 -9.76
C LYS A 177 5.44 -6.20 -11.16
N LEU A 178 6.56 -6.79 -11.56
CA LEU A 178 6.79 -7.32 -12.91
C LEU A 178 6.98 -8.84 -12.86
N PRO A 179 6.58 -9.57 -13.92
CA PRO A 179 6.87 -10.99 -14.00
C PRO A 179 8.38 -11.24 -14.09
N ASP A 180 8.81 -12.42 -13.66
CA ASP A 180 10.21 -12.78 -13.58
C ASP A 180 10.90 -12.86 -14.95
N ASP A 181 10.14 -13.12 -16.01
CA ASP A 181 10.57 -13.14 -17.39
C ASP A 181 10.46 -11.77 -18.09
N TYR A 182 10.06 -10.71 -17.38
CA TYR A 182 9.96 -9.36 -17.96
C TYR A 182 11.30 -8.90 -18.51
N GLU A 183 11.25 -8.26 -19.67
CA GLU A 183 12.44 -7.90 -20.41
C GLU A 183 13.05 -6.60 -19.90
N VAL A 184 14.34 -6.64 -19.54
CA VAL A 184 15.10 -5.50 -19.05
C VAL A 184 16.42 -5.36 -19.81
N TYR A 185 17.04 -4.20 -19.68
CA TYR A 185 18.26 -3.85 -20.40
C TYR A 185 19.34 -3.43 -19.42
N ILE A 186 20.52 -4.02 -19.57
CA ILE A 186 21.76 -3.62 -18.92
C ILE A 186 22.49 -2.69 -19.89
N VAL A 187 22.64 -1.44 -19.52
CA VAL A 187 23.33 -0.42 -20.31
C VAL A 187 24.63 -0.07 -19.59
N THR A 188 25.76 -0.37 -20.20
CA THR A 188 27.09 -0.04 -19.67
C THR A 188 27.74 1.01 -20.54
N ALA A 189 28.31 2.05 -19.90
CA ALA A 189 29.11 3.10 -20.54
C ALA A 189 28.41 3.79 -21.73
N ALA A 190 27.12 4.14 -21.55
CA ALA A 190 26.28 4.78 -22.56
C ALA A 190 26.95 6.01 -23.20
N GLY A 191 26.92 6.09 -24.53
CA GLY A 191 27.51 7.15 -25.34
C GLY A 191 29.01 7.04 -25.57
N SER A 192 29.72 6.13 -24.89
CA SER A 192 31.15 5.96 -25.06
C SER A 192 31.49 4.96 -26.18
N SER A 193 32.76 4.87 -26.56
CA SER A 193 33.26 3.81 -27.44
C SER A 193 33.15 2.39 -26.86
N GLN A 194 32.85 2.27 -25.56
CA GLN A 194 32.64 1.02 -24.84
C GLN A 194 31.16 0.73 -24.56
N GLU A 195 30.24 1.49 -25.17
CA GLU A 195 28.80 1.28 -25.00
C GLU A 195 28.41 -0.18 -25.28
N LYS A 196 27.72 -0.77 -24.31
CA LYS A 196 27.16 -2.13 -24.40
C LYS A 196 25.75 -2.12 -23.87
N VAL A 197 24.79 -2.46 -24.72
CA VAL A 197 23.38 -2.65 -24.36
C VAL A 197 23.07 -4.14 -24.45
N THR A 198 22.84 -4.76 -23.30
CA THR A 198 22.50 -6.19 -23.18
C THR A 198 21.06 -6.32 -22.74
N LYS A 199 20.29 -7.15 -23.42
CA LYS A 199 18.89 -7.42 -23.10
C LYS A 199 18.79 -8.79 -22.42
N CYS A 200 18.07 -8.86 -21.30
CA CYS A 200 17.88 -10.10 -20.55
C CYS A 200 16.49 -10.16 -19.91
N ALA A 201 16.08 -11.36 -19.52
CA ALA A 201 14.93 -11.52 -18.64
C ALA A 201 15.29 -11.04 -17.23
N LEU A 202 14.30 -10.54 -16.48
CA LEU A 202 14.50 -9.98 -15.15
C LEU A 202 15.16 -10.98 -14.19
N PHE A 203 14.81 -12.26 -14.25
CA PHE A 203 15.44 -13.31 -13.43
C PHE A 203 16.92 -13.54 -13.71
N GLU A 204 17.44 -13.09 -14.85
CA GLU A 204 18.85 -13.21 -15.23
C GLU A 204 19.68 -11.97 -14.90
N LEU A 205 19.06 -10.89 -14.42
CA LEU A 205 19.69 -9.58 -14.25
C LEU A 205 21.01 -9.65 -13.47
N ASP A 206 21.02 -10.30 -12.31
CA ASP A 206 22.19 -10.46 -11.45
C ASP A 206 23.26 -11.41 -12.00
N ARG A 207 22.91 -12.28 -12.96
CA ARG A 207 23.83 -13.25 -13.57
C ARG A 207 24.62 -12.68 -14.73
N GLN A 208 24.08 -11.63 -15.37
CA GLN A 208 24.68 -11.00 -16.53
C GLN A 208 25.43 -9.70 -16.20
N MET A 209 25.53 -9.35 -14.91
CA MET A 209 26.20 -8.14 -14.46
C MET A 209 27.72 -8.32 -14.33
N GLU A 210 28.44 -7.37 -14.92
CA GLU A 210 29.88 -7.17 -14.74
C GLU A 210 30.09 -5.99 -13.77
N LEU A 211 31.13 -6.05 -12.93
CA LEU A 211 31.50 -4.97 -12.01
C LEU A 211 31.83 -3.69 -12.80
N SER A 212 31.00 -2.65 -12.64
CA SER A 212 31.20 -1.37 -13.33
C SER A 212 30.42 -0.23 -12.68
N ASN A 213 31.09 0.92 -12.55
CA ASN A 213 30.48 2.16 -12.03
C ASN A 213 29.66 2.91 -13.09
N LEU A 214 29.63 2.41 -14.33
CA LEU A 214 28.94 3.03 -15.48
C LEU A 214 27.77 2.18 -15.98
N THR A 215 27.30 1.22 -15.17
CA THR A 215 26.17 0.37 -15.50
C THR A 215 24.86 0.95 -14.96
N SER A 216 23.83 0.92 -15.79
CA SER A 216 22.46 1.28 -15.45
C SER A 216 21.51 0.20 -15.96
N VAL A 217 20.41 -0.02 -15.23
CA VAL A 217 19.34 -0.92 -15.67
C VAL A 217 18.22 -0.06 -16.25
N TYR A 218 17.84 -0.35 -17.49
CA TYR A 218 16.68 0.24 -18.13
C TYR A 218 15.55 -0.79 -18.19
N VAL A 219 14.37 -0.38 -17.71
CA VAL A 219 13.14 -1.18 -17.78
C VAL A 219 12.13 -0.43 -18.65
N PRO A 220 11.64 -1.06 -19.74
CA PRO A 220 10.64 -0.45 -20.60
C PRO A 220 9.28 -0.35 -19.90
N PRO A 221 8.42 0.60 -20.32
CA PRO A 221 7.08 0.74 -19.77
C PRO A 221 6.20 -0.47 -20.11
N VAL A 222 5.41 -0.91 -19.13
CA VAL A 222 4.41 -1.97 -19.27
C VAL A 222 3.27 -1.50 -20.16
N ARG A 223 3.21 -2.07 -21.36
CA ARG A 223 2.15 -1.83 -22.35
C ARG A 223 1.01 -2.84 -22.29
N GLU A 224 1.28 -4.03 -21.77
CA GLU A 224 0.27 -5.07 -21.63
C GLU A 224 -0.70 -4.72 -20.49
N GLU A 225 -2.00 -4.75 -20.77
CA GLU A 225 -3.01 -4.36 -19.79
C GLU A 225 -3.08 -5.30 -18.59
N ALA A 226 -2.91 -6.61 -18.81
CA ALA A 226 -3.03 -7.62 -17.77
C ALA A 226 -2.00 -7.43 -16.65
N LEU A 227 -0.78 -7.00 -17.02
CA LEU A 227 0.29 -6.70 -16.05
C LEU A 227 0.00 -5.46 -15.20
N ARG A 228 -1.01 -4.66 -15.56
CA ARG A 228 -1.43 -3.46 -14.83
C ARG A 228 -2.62 -3.69 -13.91
N TYR A 229 -3.17 -4.91 -13.84
CA TYR A 229 -4.38 -5.19 -13.03
C TYR A 229 -4.15 -5.04 -11.52
N ARG A 230 -2.90 -5.13 -11.06
CA ARG A 230 -2.53 -4.86 -9.65
C ARG A 230 -2.49 -3.37 -9.32
N GLU A 231 -2.57 -2.49 -10.32
CA GLU A 231 -2.52 -1.05 -10.11
C GLU A 231 -3.90 -0.51 -9.73
N PHE A 232 -3.98 0.19 -8.60
CA PHE A 232 -5.21 0.86 -8.16
C PHE A 232 -5.77 1.81 -9.24
N SER A 233 -4.87 2.51 -9.95
CA SER A 233 -5.24 3.40 -11.07
C SER A 233 -5.97 2.66 -12.21
N LYS A 234 -5.61 1.39 -12.48
CA LYS A 234 -6.28 0.56 -13.49
C LYS A 234 -7.66 0.14 -13.01
N LEU A 235 -7.83 -0.25 -11.74
CA LEU A 235 -9.14 -0.53 -11.16
C LEU A 235 -10.06 0.70 -11.27
N ARG A 236 -9.59 1.88 -10.83
CA ARG A 236 -10.33 3.15 -10.97
C ARG A 236 -10.75 3.41 -12.43
N GLN A 237 -9.82 3.24 -13.37
CA GLN A 237 -10.10 3.42 -14.79
C GLN A 237 -11.21 2.47 -15.28
N VAL A 238 -11.14 1.19 -14.93
CA VAL A 238 -12.13 0.18 -15.34
C VAL A 238 -13.52 0.54 -14.81
N ILE A 239 -13.63 0.93 -13.54
CA ILE A 239 -14.92 1.31 -12.94
C ILE A 239 -15.50 2.56 -13.61
N ALA A 240 -14.66 3.56 -13.87
CA ALA A 240 -15.07 4.76 -14.62
C ALA A 240 -15.54 4.41 -16.03
N GLU A 241 -14.88 3.48 -16.73
CA GLU A 241 -15.28 3.04 -18.07
C GLU A 241 -16.60 2.25 -18.06
N LEU A 242 -16.79 1.37 -17.08
CA LEU A 242 -18.04 0.61 -16.90
C LEU A 242 -19.25 1.52 -16.69
N ARG A 243 -19.07 2.67 -16.02
CA ARG A 243 -20.14 3.65 -15.80
C ARG A 243 -20.18 4.78 -16.84
N GLY A 244 -19.10 4.99 -17.59
CA GLY A 244 -18.97 6.02 -18.62
C GLY A 244 -19.88 5.81 -19.85
N PRO A 245 -20.01 6.76 -20.78
CA PRO A 245 -21.02 6.74 -21.86
C PRO A 245 -21.11 5.45 -22.70
N GLY A 246 -20.00 4.72 -22.88
CA GLY A 246 -19.94 3.43 -23.59
C GLY A 246 -20.03 2.18 -22.70
N GLY A 247 -20.03 2.34 -21.38
CA GLY A 247 -19.98 1.25 -20.41
C GLY A 247 -21.28 0.44 -20.22
N CYS A 248 -21.22 -0.48 -19.27
CA CYS A 248 -22.23 -1.48 -18.97
C CYS A 248 -23.58 -0.85 -18.52
N PRO A 249 -24.72 -1.27 -19.10
CA PRO A 249 -26.04 -0.77 -18.70
C PRO A 249 -26.42 -1.06 -17.24
N TRP A 250 -25.93 -2.16 -16.66
CA TRP A 250 -26.22 -2.52 -15.29
C TRP A 250 -25.49 -1.58 -14.32
N ASP A 251 -24.18 -1.38 -14.51
CA ASP A 251 -23.36 -0.50 -13.67
C ASP A 251 -23.87 0.94 -13.68
N LYS A 252 -24.20 1.47 -14.87
CA LYS A 252 -24.80 2.81 -15.03
C LYS A 252 -26.10 3.02 -14.27
N LYS A 253 -26.91 1.97 -14.11
CA LYS A 253 -28.21 2.06 -13.47
C LYS A 253 -28.10 2.03 -11.94
N GLN A 254 -26.94 1.63 -11.40
CA GLN A 254 -26.76 1.54 -9.96
C GLN A 254 -26.71 2.93 -9.31
N THR A 255 -27.36 3.02 -8.15
CA THR A 255 -27.31 4.15 -7.22
C THR A 255 -26.78 3.66 -5.88
N HIS A 256 -26.46 4.59 -4.96
CA HIS A 256 -26.08 4.21 -3.61
C HIS A 256 -27.12 3.30 -2.93
N GLU A 257 -28.41 3.55 -3.16
CA GLU A 257 -29.48 2.76 -2.55
C GLU A 257 -29.58 1.35 -3.12
N SER A 258 -29.36 1.17 -4.43
CA SER A 258 -29.46 -0.14 -5.07
C SER A 258 -28.28 -1.05 -4.73
N LEU A 259 -27.12 -0.45 -4.41
CA LEU A 259 -25.89 -1.19 -4.07
C LEU A 259 -25.84 -1.71 -2.63
N LYS A 260 -26.61 -1.12 -1.70
CA LYS A 260 -26.57 -1.51 -0.27
C LYS A 260 -26.72 -3.00 -0.01
N LYS A 261 -27.59 -3.68 -0.76
CA LYS A 261 -27.82 -5.12 -0.56
C LYS A 261 -26.60 -5.96 -0.96
N TYR A 262 -25.91 -5.57 -2.02
CA TYR A 262 -24.72 -6.26 -2.51
C TYR A 262 -23.58 -6.10 -1.51
N LEU A 263 -23.38 -4.88 -0.97
CA LEU A 263 -22.40 -4.68 0.10
C LEU A 263 -22.64 -5.55 1.34
N ILE A 264 -23.90 -5.83 1.67
CA ILE A 264 -24.23 -6.76 2.78
C ILE A 264 -23.92 -8.19 2.35
N GLU A 265 -24.34 -8.60 1.15
CA GLU A 265 -24.07 -9.92 0.58
C GLU A 265 -22.55 -10.21 0.57
N GLU A 266 -21.71 -9.37 -0.06
CA GLU A 266 -20.25 -9.59 -0.14
C GLU A 266 -19.57 -9.59 1.25
N ALA A 267 -20.10 -8.80 2.21
CA ALA A 267 -19.56 -8.79 3.56
C ALA A 267 -19.82 -10.13 4.29
N TYR A 268 -20.93 -10.79 4.01
CA TYR A 268 -21.22 -12.11 4.57
C TYR A 268 -20.48 -13.23 3.82
N GLU A 269 -20.32 -13.14 2.50
CA GLU A 269 -19.50 -14.08 1.73
C GLU A 269 -18.01 -14.02 2.17
N LEU A 270 -17.51 -12.83 2.50
CA LEU A 270 -16.20 -12.67 3.13
C LEU A 270 -16.12 -13.34 4.51
N ILE A 271 -17.15 -13.20 5.35
CA ILE A 271 -17.20 -13.86 6.66
C ILE A 271 -17.18 -15.38 6.48
N ASP A 272 -17.89 -15.92 5.49
CA ASP A 272 -17.90 -17.34 5.18
C ASP A 272 -16.52 -17.85 4.77
N SER A 273 -15.85 -17.13 3.88
CA SER A 273 -14.50 -17.48 3.45
C SER A 273 -13.50 -17.47 4.61
N ILE A 274 -13.66 -16.56 5.58
CA ILE A 274 -12.87 -16.54 6.81
C ILE A 274 -13.17 -17.75 7.70
N ASP A 275 -14.45 -18.06 7.92
CA ASP A 275 -14.89 -19.19 8.76
C ASP A 275 -14.48 -20.55 8.15
N GLU A 276 -14.35 -20.62 6.82
CA GLU A 276 -13.92 -21.80 6.08
C GLU A 276 -12.39 -21.91 5.89
N GLU A 277 -11.61 -20.92 6.33
CA GLU A 277 -10.16 -20.81 6.09
C GLU A 277 -9.79 -20.90 4.59
N ASP A 278 -10.66 -20.36 3.70
CA ASP A 278 -10.45 -20.34 2.25
C ASP A 278 -9.72 -19.06 1.81
N ASP A 279 -8.39 -19.13 1.75
CA ASP A 279 -7.54 -18.00 1.33
C ASP A 279 -7.87 -17.49 -0.08
N GLU A 280 -8.24 -18.36 -1.03
CA GLU A 280 -8.58 -17.95 -2.40
C GLU A 280 -9.96 -17.25 -2.43
N GLY A 281 -10.93 -17.81 -1.70
CA GLY A 281 -12.24 -17.19 -1.48
C GLY A 281 -12.11 -15.81 -0.83
N MET A 282 -11.33 -15.70 0.26
CA MET A 282 -11.07 -14.43 0.94
C MET A 282 -10.53 -13.34 0.01
N VAL A 283 -9.62 -13.69 -0.91
CA VAL A 283 -9.08 -12.72 -1.89
C VAL A 283 -10.18 -12.26 -2.88
N GLY A 284 -11.06 -13.17 -3.31
CA GLY A 284 -12.21 -12.85 -4.15
C GLY A 284 -13.17 -11.90 -3.45
N GLU A 285 -13.64 -12.27 -2.26
CA GLU A 285 -14.66 -11.52 -1.51
C GLU A 285 -14.15 -10.16 -1.00
N LEU A 286 -12.88 -10.06 -0.59
CA LEU A 286 -12.25 -8.76 -0.33
C LEU A 286 -12.23 -7.88 -1.58
N GLY A 287 -12.04 -8.49 -2.75
CA GLY A 287 -12.13 -7.83 -4.05
C GLY A 287 -13.53 -7.30 -4.33
N ASP A 288 -14.57 -8.06 -4.02
CA ASP A 288 -15.97 -7.66 -4.24
C ASP A 288 -16.44 -6.60 -3.23
N VAL A 289 -15.99 -6.67 -1.97
CA VAL A 289 -16.15 -5.56 -1.01
C VAL A 289 -15.46 -4.30 -1.53
N LEU A 290 -14.24 -4.41 -2.07
CA LEU A 290 -13.53 -3.29 -2.69
C LEU A 290 -14.28 -2.75 -3.92
N LEU A 291 -14.86 -3.63 -4.75
CA LEU A 291 -15.71 -3.24 -5.88
C LEU A 291 -16.88 -2.37 -5.43
N GLN A 292 -17.55 -2.72 -4.32
CA GLN A 292 -18.61 -1.88 -3.76
C GLN A 292 -18.09 -0.48 -3.37
N VAL A 293 -16.94 -0.40 -2.68
CA VAL A 293 -16.31 0.89 -2.34
C VAL A 293 -16.03 1.72 -3.59
N MET A 294 -15.50 1.09 -4.65
CA MET A 294 -15.21 1.75 -5.91
C MET A 294 -16.47 2.23 -6.64
N LEU A 295 -17.53 1.41 -6.70
CA LEU A 295 -18.80 1.79 -7.33
C LEU A 295 -19.48 2.94 -6.59
N HIS A 296 -19.52 2.91 -5.26
CA HIS A 296 -20.03 4.02 -4.46
C HIS A 296 -19.20 5.28 -4.70
N SER A 297 -17.86 5.18 -4.72
CA SER A 297 -16.98 6.32 -4.99
C SER A 297 -17.19 6.90 -6.39
N GLN A 298 -17.37 6.05 -7.40
CA GLN A 298 -17.64 6.51 -8.78
C GLN A 298 -19.02 7.18 -8.89
N ILE A 299 -20.06 6.67 -8.23
CA ILE A 299 -21.37 7.34 -8.16
C ILE A 299 -21.23 8.71 -7.49
N GLY A 300 -20.47 8.79 -6.38
CA GLY A 300 -20.17 10.04 -5.70
C GLY A 300 -19.48 11.05 -6.63
N GLU A 301 -18.53 10.59 -7.45
CA GLU A 301 -17.79 11.43 -8.39
C GLU A 301 -18.69 11.88 -9.55
N ASP A 302 -19.51 10.98 -10.10
CA ASP A 302 -20.49 11.27 -11.16
C ASP A 302 -21.49 12.37 -10.73
N GLU A 303 -21.85 12.39 -9.45
CA GLU A 303 -22.79 13.35 -8.85
C GLU A 303 -22.09 14.59 -8.24
N GLY A 304 -20.76 14.64 -8.25
CA GLY A 304 -19.95 15.75 -7.72
C GLY A 304 -19.98 15.87 -6.19
N MET A 305 -20.20 14.76 -5.49
CA MET A 305 -20.27 14.70 -4.02
C MET A 305 -18.90 14.43 -3.37
N PHE A 306 -18.21 13.38 -3.83
CA PHE A 306 -16.89 12.95 -3.33
C PHE A 306 -16.26 11.97 -4.34
N THR A 307 -14.97 11.70 -4.20
CA THR A 307 -14.20 10.78 -5.05
C THR A 307 -13.62 9.64 -4.21
N VAL A 308 -13.05 8.63 -4.86
CA VAL A 308 -12.33 7.58 -4.14
C VAL A 308 -11.11 8.13 -3.39
N ASP A 309 -10.50 9.20 -3.90
CA ASP A 309 -9.36 9.85 -3.27
C ASP A 309 -9.77 10.49 -1.92
N ASP A 310 -10.98 11.07 -1.85
CA ASP A 310 -11.54 11.60 -0.59
C ASP A 310 -11.80 10.47 0.44
N VAL A 311 -12.24 9.30 -0.02
CA VAL A 311 -12.44 8.11 0.84
C VAL A 311 -11.10 7.63 1.40
N ILE A 312 -10.07 7.53 0.54
CA ILE A 312 -8.71 7.15 0.92
C ILE A 312 -8.09 8.16 1.89
N GLU A 313 -8.25 9.46 1.62
CA GLU A 313 -7.78 10.52 2.52
C GLU A 313 -8.45 10.38 3.89
N GLY A 314 -9.77 10.21 3.92
CA GLY A 314 -10.54 10.07 5.15
C GLY A 314 -10.08 8.90 6.02
N ILE A 315 -9.88 7.72 5.43
CA ILE A 315 -9.39 6.55 6.18
C ILE A 315 -7.92 6.71 6.57
N THR A 316 -7.05 7.22 5.69
CA THR A 316 -5.62 7.39 5.96
C THR A 316 -5.38 8.36 7.10
N ALA A 317 -5.98 9.56 7.03
CA ALA A 317 -5.88 10.57 8.07
C ALA A 317 -6.43 10.06 9.42
N LYS A 318 -7.52 9.29 9.39
CA LYS A 318 -8.10 8.65 10.58
C LYS A 318 -7.16 7.60 11.17
N MET A 319 -6.55 6.76 10.35
CA MET A 319 -5.62 5.71 10.82
C MET A 319 -4.35 6.31 11.41
N ILE A 320 -3.75 7.33 10.77
CA ILE A 320 -2.60 8.06 11.31
C ILE A 320 -2.94 8.70 12.66
N ARG A 321 -4.06 9.45 12.72
CA ARG A 321 -4.47 10.16 13.93
C ARG A 321 -4.75 9.22 15.11
N ARG A 322 -5.33 8.04 14.86
CA ARG A 322 -5.69 7.09 15.91
C ARG A 322 -4.55 6.15 16.33
N HIS A 323 -3.42 6.17 15.62
CA HIS A 323 -2.20 5.45 15.99
C HIS A 323 -1.02 6.39 16.25
N PRO A 324 -1.13 7.32 17.22
CA PRO A 324 -0.02 8.24 17.54
C PRO A 324 1.21 7.53 18.13
N HIS A 325 1.08 6.24 18.46
CA HIS A 325 2.19 5.39 18.90
C HIS A 325 2.97 4.75 17.75
N VAL A 326 2.39 4.71 16.55
CA VAL A 326 3.09 4.27 15.33
C VAL A 326 3.61 5.48 14.56
N PHE A 327 2.80 6.54 14.46
CA PHE A 327 3.07 7.70 13.59
C PHE A 327 3.44 8.98 14.34
N GLY A 328 3.60 8.93 15.67
CA GLY A 328 3.91 10.09 16.50
C GLY A 328 4.77 9.68 17.71
N ASP A 329 4.68 10.46 18.79
CA ASP A 329 5.58 10.35 19.95
C ASP A 329 4.96 9.63 21.16
N VAL A 330 3.80 8.98 21.02
CA VAL A 330 3.10 8.35 22.15
C VAL A 330 3.65 6.95 22.41
N GLU A 331 4.31 6.72 23.54
CA GLU A 331 4.71 5.37 23.93
C GLU A 331 3.53 4.58 24.54
N VAL A 332 3.39 3.32 24.14
CA VAL A 332 2.40 2.36 24.68
C VAL A 332 3.12 1.09 25.13
N ASN A 333 2.70 0.48 26.23
CA ASN A 333 3.39 -0.70 26.81
C ASN A 333 2.66 -2.02 26.58
N GLY A 334 1.58 -2.03 25.78
CA GLY A 334 0.82 -3.22 25.46
C GLY A 334 -0.51 -2.92 24.75
N GLU A 335 -1.22 -3.98 24.37
CA GLU A 335 -2.50 -3.91 23.65
C GLU A 335 -3.59 -3.14 24.43
N GLU A 336 -3.64 -3.29 25.76
CA GLU A 336 -4.59 -2.56 26.62
C GLU A 336 -4.41 -1.04 26.52
N ASP A 337 -3.17 -0.56 26.53
CA ASP A 337 -2.85 0.88 26.39
C ASP A 337 -3.27 1.41 25.01
N VAL A 338 -3.11 0.59 23.96
CA VAL A 338 -3.54 0.92 22.59
C VAL A 338 -5.06 1.05 22.54
N LEU A 339 -5.80 0.10 23.11
CA LEU A 339 -7.27 0.11 23.14
C LEU A 339 -7.82 1.31 23.91
N VAL A 340 -7.24 1.65 25.06
CA VAL A 340 -7.64 2.82 25.87
C VAL A 340 -7.41 4.11 25.09
N ASN A 341 -6.22 4.28 24.49
CA ASN A 341 -5.91 5.45 23.67
C ASN A 341 -6.84 5.55 22.45
N TRP A 342 -7.10 4.43 21.77
CA TRP A 342 -8.01 4.36 20.64
C TRP A 342 -9.43 4.80 21.00
N GLN A 343 -9.97 4.29 22.11
CA GLN A 343 -11.31 4.66 22.58
C GLN A 343 -11.39 6.15 22.94
N LYS A 344 -10.37 6.68 23.62
CA LYS A 344 -10.30 8.10 23.98
C LYS A 344 -10.29 9.01 22.75
N ILE A 345 -9.45 8.71 21.76
CA ILE A 345 -9.40 9.48 20.50
C ILE A 345 -10.75 9.41 19.76
N LYS A 346 -11.41 8.24 19.75
CA LYS A 346 -12.75 8.08 19.15
C LYS A 346 -13.83 8.91 19.88
N GLU A 347 -13.71 9.10 21.19
CA GLU A 347 -14.62 9.93 21.98
C GLU A 347 -14.39 11.43 21.72
N ASP A 348 -13.12 11.86 21.64
CA ASP A 348 -12.75 13.24 21.35
C ASP A 348 -13.20 13.68 19.93
N GLU A 349 -13.09 12.79 18.93
CA GLU A 349 -13.57 13.02 17.56
C GLU A 349 -15.08 13.29 17.52
N LYS A 350 -15.88 12.45 18.20
CA LYS A 350 -17.34 12.60 18.27
C LYS A 350 -17.78 13.91 18.93
N GLY A 351 -17.00 14.38 19.91
CA GLY A 351 -17.23 15.67 20.59
C GLY A 351 -16.99 16.90 19.72
N SER A 352 -16.21 16.77 18.63
CA SER A 352 -15.85 17.89 17.75
C SER A 352 -16.82 18.10 16.57
N GLU A 353 -17.49 17.04 16.09
CA GLU A 353 -18.37 17.09 14.91
C GLU A 353 -19.87 17.18 15.23
N THR A 354 -20.27 16.90 16.47
CA THR A 354 -21.69 16.87 16.86
C THR A 354 -22.03 18.03 17.79
N LYS A 355 -22.93 18.93 17.37
CA LYS A 355 -23.69 19.78 18.30
C LYS A 355 -24.16 18.90 19.46
N ALA A 356 -23.75 19.24 20.68
CA ALA A 356 -24.08 18.57 21.94
C ALA A 356 -25.33 17.69 21.82
N SER A 357 -25.11 16.41 21.57
CA SER A 357 -26.19 15.45 21.41
C SER A 357 -26.81 15.23 22.78
N ILE A 358 -28.13 15.43 22.86
CA ILE A 358 -28.86 15.53 24.14
C ILE A 358 -29.01 14.14 24.79
N SER A 359 -28.86 13.05 24.03
CA SER A 359 -28.98 11.67 24.52
C SER A 359 -27.66 10.90 24.49
N ILE A 360 -27.41 10.08 25.51
CA ILE A 360 -26.28 9.13 25.62
C ILE A 360 -26.28 8.12 24.44
N LEU A 361 -27.45 7.90 23.85
CA LEU A 361 -27.66 6.97 22.74
C LEU A 361 -27.48 7.63 21.36
N ASP A 362 -27.33 8.96 21.30
CA ASP A 362 -27.13 9.68 20.05
C ASP A 362 -25.74 9.35 19.45
N GLY A 363 -25.69 9.15 18.14
CA GLY A 363 -24.47 8.75 17.42
C GLY A 363 -24.25 7.24 17.32
N ILE A 364 -25.25 6.40 17.62
CA ILE A 364 -25.33 5.02 17.09
C ILE A 364 -25.86 5.13 15.66
N GLU A 365 -25.16 4.53 14.70
CA GLU A 365 -25.54 4.56 13.30
C GLU A 365 -26.89 3.86 13.09
N LYS A 366 -27.83 4.57 12.45
CA LYS A 366 -29.18 4.04 12.19
C LYS A 366 -29.18 2.91 11.16
N SER A 367 -28.11 2.82 10.36
CA SER A 367 -27.89 1.84 9.29
C SER A 367 -27.44 0.47 9.79
N LEU A 368 -27.04 0.33 11.06
CA LEU A 368 -26.63 -0.95 11.62
C LEU A 368 -27.79 -1.97 11.59
N PRO A 369 -27.51 -3.26 11.31
CA PRO A 369 -28.44 -4.34 11.60
C PRO A 369 -29.01 -4.23 13.02
N ASN A 370 -30.30 -4.57 13.19
CA ASN A 370 -31.01 -4.24 14.42
C ASN A 370 -30.46 -4.98 15.65
N LEU A 371 -29.83 -6.16 15.51
CA LEU A 371 -29.21 -6.86 16.64
C LEU A 371 -27.91 -6.17 17.04
N ILE A 372 -27.04 -5.81 16.09
CA ILE A 372 -25.83 -5.00 16.35
C ILE A 372 -26.21 -3.66 16.99
N ARG A 373 -27.28 -3.04 16.50
CA ARG A 373 -27.76 -1.76 17.01
C ARG A 373 -28.30 -1.88 18.43
N ALA A 374 -29.03 -2.95 18.74
CA ALA A 374 -29.47 -3.26 20.10
C ALA A 374 -28.28 -3.47 21.04
N GLU A 375 -27.25 -4.19 20.58
CA GLU A 375 -26.02 -4.41 21.33
C GLU A 375 -25.28 -3.09 21.63
N GLU A 376 -25.15 -2.20 20.64
CA GLU A 376 -24.57 -0.87 20.82
C GLU A 376 -25.37 0.01 21.80
N TYR A 377 -26.71 -0.05 21.73
CA TYR A 377 -27.56 0.65 22.71
C TYR A 377 -27.28 0.17 24.14
N GLN A 378 -27.18 -1.14 24.33
CA GLN A 378 -26.92 -1.74 25.64
C GLN A 378 -25.49 -1.46 26.12
N LYS A 379 -24.47 -1.54 25.25
CA LYS A 379 -23.09 -1.18 25.60
C LYS A 379 -22.97 0.27 26.07
N ARG A 380 -23.67 1.21 25.42
CA ARG A 380 -23.67 2.61 25.86
C ARG A 380 -24.44 2.84 27.15
N ALA A 381 -25.54 2.13 27.36
CA ALA A 381 -26.27 2.19 28.62
C ALA A 381 -25.43 1.63 29.78
N ALA A 382 -24.71 0.52 29.55
CA ALA A 382 -23.81 -0.07 30.53
C ALA A 382 -22.65 0.87 30.92
N LYS A 383 -22.09 1.62 29.96
CA LYS A 383 -21.04 2.64 30.24
C LYS A 383 -21.45 3.71 31.25
N VAL A 384 -22.75 4.01 31.39
CA VAL A 384 -23.26 4.98 32.38
C VAL A 384 -23.80 4.31 33.65
N GLY A 385 -23.52 3.01 33.83
CA GLY A 385 -23.94 2.22 34.98
C GLY A 385 -25.37 1.68 34.88
N PHE A 386 -26.00 1.72 33.70
CA PHE A 386 -27.28 1.07 33.45
C PHE A 386 -27.04 -0.34 32.91
N ASP A 387 -26.57 -1.22 33.79
CA ASP A 387 -26.36 -2.65 33.53
C ASP A 387 -26.68 -3.47 34.79
N TRP A 388 -26.89 -4.77 34.63
CA TRP A 388 -27.06 -5.70 35.75
C TRP A 388 -25.70 -6.12 36.32
N ASP A 389 -25.67 -6.44 37.62
CA ASP A 389 -24.43 -6.91 38.27
C ASP A 389 -24.19 -8.41 38.02
N GLU A 390 -25.24 -9.18 37.72
CA GLU A 390 -25.17 -10.61 37.47
C GLU A 390 -25.98 -11.03 36.23
N VAL A 391 -25.42 -11.95 35.44
CA VAL A 391 -26.11 -12.55 34.27
C VAL A 391 -27.42 -13.25 34.66
N SER A 392 -27.55 -13.66 35.94
CA SER A 392 -28.76 -14.28 36.48
C SER A 392 -29.97 -13.35 36.43
N GLU A 393 -29.75 -12.03 36.52
CA GLU A 393 -30.80 -11.02 36.44
C GLU A 393 -31.21 -10.73 35.00
N ALA A 394 -30.26 -10.71 34.07
CA ALA A 394 -30.55 -10.62 32.64
C ALA A 394 -31.41 -11.81 32.16
N TRP A 395 -31.14 -13.02 32.66
CA TRP A 395 -31.97 -14.21 32.37
C TRP A 395 -33.39 -14.13 32.92
N LYS A 396 -33.59 -13.51 34.10
CA LYS A 396 -34.94 -13.26 34.63
C LYS A 396 -35.72 -12.36 33.68
N LYS A 397 -35.08 -11.35 33.10
CA LYS A 397 -35.73 -10.46 32.13
C LYS A 397 -36.13 -11.21 30.86
N VAL A 398 -35.29 -12.10 30.32
CA VAL A 398 -35.69 -12.97 29.20
C VAL A 398 -36.94 -13.79 29.53
N ILE A 399 -37.00 -14.38 30.74
CA ILE A 399 -38.17 -15.17 31.17
C ILE A 399 -39.42 -14.28 31.29
N GLU A 400 -39.27 -13.06 31.78
CA GLU A 400 -40.34 -12.05 31.85
C GLU A 400 -40.88 -11.70 30.46
N GLU A 401 -40.01 -11.37 29.50
CA GLU A 401 -40.42 -11.04 28.11
C GLU A 401 -41.11 -12.23 27.42
N VAL A 402 -40.68 -13.47 27.71
CA VAL A 402 -41.37 -14.68 27.21
C VAL A 402 -42.78 -14.78 27.77
N GLN A 403 -42.97 -14.47 29.05
CA GLN A 403 -44.29 -14.50 29.69
C GLN A 403 -45.20 -13.40 29.14
N GLU A 404 -44.69 -12.17 28.96
CA GLU A 404 -45.44 -11.05 28.39
C GLU A 404 -45.87 -11.34 26.94
N LEU A 405 -44.97 -11.93 26.14
CA LEU A 405 -45.29 -12.39 24.79
C LEU A 405 -46.37 -13.50 24.79
N GLU A 406 -46.28 -14.48 25.68
CA GLU A 406 -47.30 -15.53 25.80
C GLU A 406 -48.67 -14.95 26.18
N GLU A 407 -48.72 -14.03 27.14
CA GLU A 407 -49.96 -13.38 27.58
C GLU A 407 -50.67 -12.65 26.43
N GLU A 408 -49.94 -11.89 25.61
CA GLU A 408 -50.51 -11.19 24.45
C GLU A 408 -50.92 -12.16 23.32
N ILE A 409 -50.17 -13.26 23.11
CA ILE A 409 -50.52 -14.30 22.12
C ILE A 409 -51.80 -15.05 22.48
N PHE A 410 -51.98 -15.39 23.76
CA PHE A 410 -53.13 -16.16 24.27
C PHE A 410 -54.28 -15.29 24.77
N SER A 411 -54.14 -13.97 24.71
CA SER A 411 -55.20 -13.02 25.03
C SER A 411 -56.45 -13.24 24.15
N PRO A 412 -57.66 -13.20 24.73
CA PRO A 412 -58.91 -13.27 23.98
C PRO A 412 -59.08 -12.15 22.94
N ASN A 413 -58.42 -11.01 23.16
CA ASN A 413 -58.41 -9.84 22.26
C ASN A 413 -57.02 -9.66 21.66
N ARG A 414 -56.62 -10.60 20.81
CA ARG A 414 -55.31 -10.61 20.17
C ARG A 414 -55.02 -9.31 19.40
N ASP A 415 -53.97 -8.59 19.80
CA ASP A 415 -53.46 -7.41 19.12
C ASP A 415 -52.08 -7.71 18.53
N VAL A 416 -51.98 -7.67 17.21
CA VAL A 416 -50.76 -8.03 16.48
C VAL A 416 -49.64 -7.01 16.73
N GLU A 417 -49.96 -5.73 16.93
CA GLU A 417 -48.92 -4.72 17.20
C GLU A 417 -48.33 -4.89 18.59
N ARG A 418 -49.12 -5.33 19.57
CA ARG A 418 -48.61 -5.68 20.90
C ARG A 418 -47.72 -6.91 20.87
N ILE A 419 -48.17 -7.98 20.23
CA ILE A 419 -47.34 -9.19 20.05
C ILE A 419 -46.01 -8.85 19.37
N LYS A 420 -46.04 -7.97 18.37
CA LYS A 420 -44.82 -7.50 17.69
C LYS A 420 -43.91 -6.70 18.61
N SER A 421 -44.47 -5.90 19.53
CA SER A 421 -43.71 -5.17 20.55
C SER A 421 -43.01 -6.15 21.49
N GLU A 422 -43.76 -7.04 22.14
CA GLU A 422 -43.22 -8.01 23.11
C GLU A 422 -42.19 -8.96 22.45
N LEU A 423 -42.41 -9.34 21.19
CA LEU A 423 -41.44 -10.14 20.44
C LEU A 423 -40.12 -9.35 20.20
N GLY A 424 -40.23 -8.05 19.95
CA GLY A 424 -39.08 -7.16 19.83
C GLY A 424 -38.31 -7.05 21.14
N ASP A 425 -39.02 -6.92 22.26
CA ASP A 425 -38.43 -6.82 23.60
C ASP A 425 -37.74 -8.14 24.01
N LEU A 426 -38.31 -9.29 23.64
CA LEU A 426 -37.64 -10.59 23.77
C LEU A 426 -36.32 -10.66 22.99
N PHE A 427 -36.30 -10.23 21.73
CA PHE A 427 -35.04 -10.16 20.97
C PHE A 427 -34.03 -9.22 21.62
N PHE A 428 -34.49 -8.07 22.11
CA PHE A 428 -33.64 -7.11 22.81
C PHE A 428 -33.05 -7.72 24.10
N ALA A 429 -33.84 -8.46 24.88
CA ALA A 429 -33.38 -9.15 26.07
C ALA A 429 -32.36 -10.26 25.74
N LEU A 430 -32.56 -11.02 24.66
CA LEU A 430 -31.60 -12.02 24.19
C LEU A 430 -30.27 -11.41 23.74
N VAL A 431 -30.29 -10.25 23.07
CA VAL A 431 -29.05 -9.50 22.73
C VAL A 431 -28.28 -9.13 24.00
N ASN A 432 -28.98 -8.80 25.09
CA ASN A 432 -28.33 -8.50 26.36
C ASN A 432 -27.60 -9.72 26.92
N ILE A 433 -28.21 -10.90 26.86
CA ILE A 433 -27.55 -12.15 27.23
C ILE A 433 -26.30 -12.39 26.37
N SER A 434 -26.39 -12.24 25.05
CA SER A 434 -25.23 -12.40 24.16
C SER A 434 -24.07 -11.50 24.57
N ARG A 435 -24.35 -10.24 24.90
CA ARG A 435 -23.35 -9.27 25.37
C ARG A 435 -22.66 -9.69 26.68
N TYR A 436 -23.36 -10.30 27.63
CA TYR A 436 -22.76 -10.80 28.88
C TYR A 436 -21.74 -11.91 28.68
N TYR A 437 -21.84 -12.65 27.58
CA TYR A 437 -20.92 -13.73 27.23
C TYR A 437 -19.87 -13.29 26.19
N ASP A 438 -19.80 -11.98 25.88
CA ASP A 438 -18.96 -11.43 24.81
C ASP A 438 -19.23 -12.07 23.44
N ILE A 439 -20.48 -12.43 23.18
CA ILE A 439 -20.94 -12.99 21.90
C ILE A 439 -21.67 -11.90 21.10
N GLN A 440 -21.30 -11.70 19.84
CA GLN A 440 -22.02 -10.79 18.95
C GLN A 440 -23.33 -11.44 18.48
N ALA A 441 -24.47 -10.79 18.76
CA ALA A 441 -25.78 -11.38 18.53
C ALA A 441 -26.09 -11.65 17.05
N GLU A 442 -25.68 -10.74 16.15
CA GLU A 442 -25.86 -10.89 14.71
C GLU A 442 -25.09 -12.09 14.16
N GLU A 443 -23.83 -12.28 14.59
CA GLU A 443 -22.99 -13.42 14.24
C GLU A 443 -23.58 -14.74 14.77
N ALA A 444 -24.14 -14.74 15.98
CA ALA A 444 -24.76 -15.93 16.55
C ALA A 444 -25.99 -16.39 15.73
N VAL A 445 -26.81 -15.45 15.29
CA VAL A 445 -27.95 -15.73 14.39
C VAL A 445 -27.46 -16.17 13.02
N TYR A 446 -26.40 -15.56 12.51
CA TYR A 446 -25.75 -15.96 11.27
C TYR A 446 -25.34 -17.44 11.28
N LYS A 447 -24.57 -17.86 12.29
CA LYS A 447 -24.18 -19.26 12.48
C LYS A 447 -25.38 -20.20 12.64
N ALA A 448 -26.47 -19.74 13.24
CA ALA A 448 -27.70 -20.53 13.34
C ALA A 448 -28.36 -20.74 11.97
N ASN A 449 -28.38 -19.70 11.11
CA ASN A 449 -28.89 -19.78 9.76
C ASN A 449 -28.05 -20.72 8.89
N GLN A 450 -26.72 -20.67 8.98
CA GLN A 450 -25.83 -21.59 8.27
C GLN A 450 -26.07 -23.05 8.67
N LYS A 451 -26.12 -23.36 9.98
CA LYS A 451 -26.45 -24.71 10.46
C LYS A 451 -27.83 -25.17 9.97
N PHE A 452 -28.81 -24.27 9.94
CA PHE A 452 -30.12 -24.60 9.39
C PHE A 452 -30.01 -24.94 7.90
N HIS A 453 -29.29 -24.12 7.13
CA HIS A 453 -29.07 -24.33 5.71
C HIS A 453 -28.37 -25.66 5.45
N GLN A 454 -27.22 -25.93 6.08
CA GLN A 454 -26.46 -27.17 5.92
C GLN A 454 -27.31 -28.42 6.23
N ARG A 455 -28.07 -28.39 7.33
CA ARG A 455 -28.96 -29.50 7.70
C ARG A 455 -30.12 -29.66 6.73
N PHE A 456 -30.70 -28.57 6.26
CA PHE A 456 -31.79 -28.62 5.30
C PHE A 456 -31.30 -29.14 3.95
N THR A 457 -30.16 -28.67 3.46
CA THR A 457 -29.49 -29.20 2.26
C THR A 457 -29.19 -30.69 2.39
N TYR A 458 -28.75 -31.16 3.56
CA TYR A 458 -28.58 -32.59 3.82
C TYR A 458 -29.89 -33.39 3.69
N ILE A 459 -31.01 -32.83 4.14
CA ILE A 459 -32.34 -33.44 3.95
C ILE A 459 -32.69 -33.48 2.46
N GLU A 460 -32.47 -32.38 1.73
CA GLU A 460 -32.73 -32.30 0.29
C GLU A 460 -31.94 -33.37 -0.48
N GLU A 461 -30.64 -33.48 -0.22
CA GLU A 461 -29.78 -34.50 -0.82
C GLU A 461 -30.23 -35.92 -0.46
N SER A 462 -30.63 -36.16 0.78
CA SER A 462 -31.10 -37.49 1.23
C SER A 462 -32.40 -37.88 0.55
N ILE A 463 -33.33 -36.94 0.35
CA ILE A 463 -34.59 -37.15 -0.38
C ILE A 463 -34.30 -37.38 -1.87
N GLN A 464 -33.38 -36.62 -2.46
CA GLN A 464 -33.01 -36.75 -3.86
C GLN A 464 -32.33 -38.11 -4.14
N ARG A 465 -31.44 -38.57 -3.25
CA ARG A 465 -30.83 -39.92 -3.33
C ARG A 465 -31.86 -41.04 -3.24
N ALA A 466 -32.99 -40.80 -2.57
CA ALA A 466 -34.10 -41.74 -2.44
C ALA A 466 -35.09 -41.71 -3.61
N ASP A 467 -34.88 -40.83 -4.61
CA ASP A 467 -35.73 -40.63 -5.80
C ASP A 467 -37.21 -40.37 -5.44
N LYS A 468 -37.44 -39.59 -4.37
CA LYS A 468 -38.76 -39.21 -3.86
C LYS A 468 -38.91 -37.68 -3.80
N LYS A 469 -40.13 -37.20 -3.56
CA LYS A 469 -40.41 -35.77 -3.35
C LYS A 469 -40.62 -35.47 -1.86
N PHE A 470 -40.42 -34.21 -1.46
CA PHE A 470 -40.73 -33.74 -0.10
C PHE A 470 -42.17 -34.04 0.33
N GLU A 471 -43.11 -33.95 -0.60
CA GLU A 471 -44.55 -34.22 -0.38
C GLU A 471 -44.84 -35.68 0.02
N ASP A 472 -43.91 -36.60 -0.25
CA ASP A 472 -44.03 -38.02 0.06
C ASP A 472 -43.56 -38.37 1.49
N TYR A 473 -43.01 -37.39 2.22
CA TYR A 473 -42.48 -37.58 3.58
C TYR A 473 -43.36 -36.89 4.62
N THR A 474 -43.53 -37.57 5.75
CA THR A 474 -44.11 -36.98 6.96
C THR A 474 -43.10 -36.13 7.71
N LEU A 475 -43.58 -35.22 8.55
CA LEU A 475 -42.71 -34.36 9.38
C LEU A 475 -41.81 -35.19 10.31
N GLU A 476 -42.30 -36.34 10.81
CA GLU A 476 -41.52 -37.27 11.63
C GLU A 476 -40.37 -37.91 10.85
N GLU A 477 -40.56 -38.22 9.57
CA GLU A 477 -39.51 -38.77 8.71
C GLU A 477 -38.47 -37.72 8.31
N LEU A 478 -38.91 -36.48 8.03
CA LEU A 478 -38.01 -35.35 7.80
C LEU A 478 -37.19 -35.02 9.05
N ASP A 479 -37.81 -35.09 10.24
CA ASP A 479 -37.11 -34.89 11.51
C ASP A 479 -36.08 -35.99 11.78
N SER A 480 -36.29 -37.22 11.28
CA SER A 480 -35.27 -38.26 11.34
C SER A 480 -34.00 -37.88 10.55
N TYR A 481 -34.15 -37.34 9.34
CA TYR A 481 -33.00 -36.86 8.57
C TYR A 481 -32.34 -35.63 9.20
N TRP A 482 -33.14 -34.73 9.79
CA TRP A 482 -32.62 -33.60 10.56
C TRP A 482 -31.78 -34.04 11.76
N ASN A 483 -32.25 -35.04 12.53
CA ASN A 483 -31.52 -35.60 13.65
C ASN A 483 -30.26 -36.34 13.21
N GLU A 484 -30.27 -36.98 12.03
CA GLU A 484 -29.06 -37.56 11.44
C GLU A 484 -28.03 -36.49 11.07
N ALA A 485 -28.45 -35.39 10.43
CA ALA A 485 -27.58 -34.27 10.11
C ALA A 485 -26.95 -33.68 11.37
N LYS A 486 -27.76 -33.49 12.43
CA LYS A 486 -27.29 -33.03 13.74
C LYS A 486 -26.29 -33.98 14.39
N ALA A 487 -26.47 -35.30 14.25
CA ALA A 487 -25.52 -36.30 14.75
C ALA A 487 -24.18 -36.29 13.99
N LYS A 488 -24.17 -35.81 12.74
CA LYS A 488 -22.97 -35.65 11.91
C LYS A 488 -22.21 -34.34 12.18
N GLY A 489 -22.73 -33.47 13.05
CA GLY A 489 -22.12 -32.18 13.36
C GLY A 489 -22.38 -31.10 12.32
N LEU A 490 -23.35 -31.32 11.41
CA LEU A 490 -23.83 -30.31 10.46
C LEU A 490 -24.77 -29.29 11.14
#